data_AF-A0A7V2MFF4-F1
#
_entry.id   AF-A0A7V2MFF4-F1
#
_cell.length_a   1.000
_cell.length_b   1.000
_cell.length_c   1.000
_cell.angle_alpha   90.00
_cell.angle_beta   90.00
_cell.angle_gamma   90.00
#
_symmetry.space_group_name_H-M   'P 1'
#
loop_
_entity.id
_entity.type
_entity.pdbx_description
1 polymer ?
#
loop_
_entity_poly.entity_id
_entity_poly.type
_entity_poly.pdbx_seq_one_letter_code
_entity_poly.pdbx_strand_id
1 'polypeptide(L)'
;MDAQRRVQARHGFGRNGGYIPHRPESGPEGRLRVSLPAACVALLLLAFPSSAQKLEETCGTCHTQHAFDFRQHTHSKKGLDCDACHGKSANHLDANGNRPPDRVAGPAEQPAVCGACHAAQKPLYEAGKHGQLVLARSKTRSPACTGCHGSHSLRKPAAMLAQCNRCHPTLPEACADKAATAPSKPGGLRCAGCHNPHSLTRS
;
A
#
# COMPACT_ATOMS: atom_id res chain seq x y z
N MET A 1 -14.78 14.03 -50.29
CA MET A 1 -13.33 14.04 -50.61
C MET A 1 -12.70 12.85 -49.90
N ASP A 2 -11.98 12.06 -50.69
CA ASP A 2 -11.53 10.68 -50.49
C ASP A 2 -10.90 10.26 -49.15
N ALA A 3 -11.44 9.16 -48.62
CA ALA A 3 -10.86 7.81 -48.65
C ALA A 3 -9.33 7.59 -48.44
N GLN A 4 -9.06 6.65 -47.50
CA GLN A 4 -8.08 5.54 -47.56
C GLN A 4 -6.69 5.62 -46.87
N ARG A 5 -6.50 4.56 -46.07
CA ARG A 5 -5.35 3.62 -45.95
C ARG A 5 -4.17 3.92 -44.99
N ARG A 6 -4.17 3.08 -43.94
CA ARG A 6 -3.09 2.25 -43.36
C ARG A 6 -1.70 2.32 -44.04
N VAL A 7 -0.62 2.29 -43.25
CA VAL A 7 0.33 1.16 -43.06
C VAL A 7 1.49 1.59 -42.13
N GLN A 8 2.07 0.58 -41.48
CA GLN A 8 3.06 0.53 -40.41
C GLN A 8 4.52 0.84 -40.84
N ALA A 9 5.43 0.73 -39.84
CA ALA A 9 6.87 0.37 -39.91
C ALA A 9 7.84 1.58 -39.91
N ARG A 10 8.72 1.79 -38.92
CA ARG A 10 9.86 1.03 -38.34
C ARG A 10 11.20 1.64 -38.81
N HIS A 11 12.04 1.93 -37.81
CA HIS A 11 13.51 1.91 -37.78
C HIS A 11 14.31 2.56 -38.93
N GLY A 12 14.92 3.72 -38.63
CA GLY A 12 16.14 4.21 -39.27
C GLY A 12 17.32 4.15 -38.29
N PHE A 13 18.09 3.08 -38.36
CA PHE A 13 19.39 2.93 -37.70
C PHE A 13 20.45 3.47 -38.68
N GLY A 14 20.96 4.67 -38.44
CA GLY A 14 22.07 5.23 -39.20
C GLY A 14 23.41 4.71 -38.68
N ARG A 15 24.01 3.75 -39.38
CA ARG A 15 25.43 3.38 -39.20
C ARG A 15 26.25 4.22 -40.17
N ASN A 16 27.14 5.06 -39.66
CA ASN A 16 28.17 5.69 -40.46
C ASN A 16 29.56 5.40 -39.89
N GLY A 17 30.41 4.85 -40.76
CA GLY A 17 31.78 5.30 -40.95
C GLY A 17 32.77 4.98 -39.83
N GLY A 18 33.48 3.86 -39.99
CA GLY A 18 34.72 3.62 -39.28
C GLY A 18 35.82 4.60 -39.69
N TYR A 19 36.50 5.15 -38.69
CA TYR A 19 37.82 5.76 -38.80
C TYR A 19 38.68 5.11 -37.70
N ILE A 20 39.73 4.39 -38.10
CA ILE A 20 40.71 3.80 -37.19
C ILE A 20 41.95 4.71 -37.20
N PRO A 21 42.16 5.55 -36.18
CA PRO A 21 43.44 6.23 -36.01
C PRO A 21 44.48 5.30 -35.41
N HIS A 22 45.69 5.42 -35.95
CA HIS A 22 46.89 4.69 -35.62
C HIS A 22 47.34 4.99 -34.17
N ARG A 23 47.80 3.95 -33.48
CA ARG A 23 48.20 3.97 -32.07
C ARG A 23 49.61 4.58 -31.95
N PRO A 24 49.81 5.71 -31.23
CA PRO A 24 51.15 6.13 -30.87
C PRO A 24 51.70 5.23 -29.76
N GLU A 25 52.99 4.92 -29.88
CA GLU A 25 53.74 4.02 -29.03
C GLU A 25 53.90 4.56 -27.60
N SER A 26 53.97 3.62 -26.66
CA SER A 26 53.99 3.79 -25.21
C SER A 26 55.23 4.52 -24.69
N GLY A 27 55.02 5.65 -24.03
CA GLY A 27 55.96 6.22 -23.06
C GLY A 27 55.79 5.58 -21.67
N PRO A 28 56.83 5.56 -20.82
CA PRO A 28 56.75 4.97 -19.48
C PRO A 28 55.89 5.85 -18.57
N GLU A 29 54.65 5.42 -18.33
CA GLU A 29 53.74 5.97 -17.34
C GLU A 29 54.38 5.83 -15.95
N GLY A 30 54.93 6.94 -15.43
CA GLY A 30 55.37 7.06 -14.05
C GLY A 30 54.20 6.85 -13.10
N ARG A 31 53.99 5.61 -12.65
CA ARG A 31 52.99 5.27 -11.63
C ARG A 31 53.42 5.87 -10.30
N LEU A 32 52.91 7.06 -9.99
CA LEU A 32 52.99 7.62 -8.65
C LEU A 32 52.16 6.74 -7.71
N ARG A 33 52.83 5.78 -7.05
CA ARG A 33 52.25 4.96 -5.98
C ARG A 33 52.11 5.84 -4.75
N VAL A 34 50.95 6.49 -4.60
CA VAL A 34 50.58 7.11 -3.33
C VAL A 34 50.22 5.99 -2.36
N SER A 35 51.20 5.58 -1.56
CA SER A 35 51.01 4.64 -0.46
C SER A 35 50.25 5.35 0.66
N LEU A 36 48.90 5.26 0.65
CA LEU A 36 48.13 5.64 1.84
C LEU A 36 48.53 4.69 2.99
N PRO A 37 48.94 5.20 4.16
CA PRO A 37 49.27 4.35 5.29
C PRO A 37 48.03 3.52 5.67
N ALA A 38 48.23 2.22 5.95
CA ALA A 38 47.16 1.26 6.27
C ALA A 38 46.21 1.75 7.40
N ALA A 39 46.68 2.65 8.26
CA ALA A 39 45.89 3.31 9.30
C ALA A 39 44.73 4.17 8.75
N CYS A 40 44.89 4.82 7.59
CA CYS A 40 43.84 5.68 7.01
C CYS A 40 42.71 4.87 6.37
N VAL A 41 42.99 3.66 5.85
CA VAL A 41 41.98 2.74 5.32
C VAL A 41 41.18 2.10 6.45
N ALA A 42 41.83 1.77 7.56
CA ALA A 42 41.18 1.20 8.75
C ALA A 42 40.21 2.17 9.43
N LEU A 43 40.49 3.48 9.43
CA LEU A 43 39.62 4.50 10.02
C LEU A 43 38.34 4.79 9.19
N LEU A 44 38.33 4.49 7.89
CA LEU A 44 37.15 4.67 7.03
C LEU A 44 36.15 3.49 7.07
N LEU A 45 36.56 2.31 7.56
CA LEU A 45 35.71 1.12 7.63
C LEU A 45 34.92 0.99 8.95
N LEU A 46 35.22 1.80 9.97
CA LEU A 46 34.54 1.77 11.27
C LEU A 46 33.35 2.75 11.38
N ALA A 47 33.04 3.49 10.31
CA ALA A 47 31.96 4.46 10.28
C ALA A 47 30.85 4.08 9.29
N PHE A 48 30.59 2.79 9.07
CA PHE A 48 29.33 2.39 8.46
C PHE A 48 28.24 2.55 9.52
N PRO A 49 27.34 3.56 9.42
CA PRO A 49 26.18 3.57 10.28
C PRO A 49 25.43 2.29 9.97
N SER A 50 25.26 1.43 10.97
CA SER A 50 24.32 0.33 10.89
C SER A 50 22.98 0.97 10.55
N SER A 51 22.56 0.87 9.29
CA SER A 51 21.30 1.42 8.84
C SER A 51 20.24 0.77 9.71
N ALA A 52 19.52 1.55 10.53
CA ALA A 52 18.42 1.04 11.31
C ALA A 52 17.51 0.25 10.35
N GLN A 53 17.51 -1.07 10.46
CA GLN A 53 16.72 -1.92 9.57
C GLN A 53 15.27 -1.50 9.75
N LYS A 54 14.55 -1.23 8.65
CA LYS A 54 13.11 -0.97 8.73
C LYS A 54 12.46 -2.21 9.33
N LEU A 55 11.52 -2.01 10.25
CA LEU A 55 10.81 -3.12 10.89
C LEU A 55 10.08 -3.97 9.85
N GLU A 56 9.64 -3.37 8.75
CA GLU A 56 9.09 -4.04 7.57
C GLU A 56 10.01 -5.15 7.01
N GLU A 57 11.33 -4.96 7.06
CA GLU A 57 12.33 -5.94 6.59
C GLU A 57 12.51 -7.08 7.59
N THR A 58 12.52 -6.76 8.89
CA THR A 58 12.55 -7.75 9.97
C THR A 58 11.30 -8.64 9.94
N CYS A 59 10.11 -8.04 9.97
CA CYS A 59 8.84 -8.78 9.92
C CYS A 59 8.69 -9.55 8.60
N GLY A 60 9.15 -8.96 7.48
CA GLY A 60 9.09 -9.55 6.15
C GLY A 60 9.94 -10.80 5.95
N THR A 61 10.88 -11.10 6.86
CA THR A 61 11.68 -12.33 6.82
C THR A 61 10.80 -13.57 7.02
N CYS A 62 9.80 -13.49 7.91
CA CYS A 62 8.85 -14.58 8.16
C CYS A 62 7.47 -14.30 7.54
N HIS A 63 7.00 -13.06 7.55
CA HIS A 63 5.69 -12.66 7.01
C HIS A 63 5.80 -12.10 5.59
N THR A 64 6.44 -12.86 4.71
CA THR A 64 6.84 -12.43 3.35
C THR A 64 5.67 -11.86 2.54
N GLN A 65 4.53 -12.56 2.48
CA GLN A 65 3.38 -12.08 1.72
C GLN A 65 2.75 -10.83 2.34
N HIS A 66 2.62 -10.76 3.66
CA HIS A 66 2.03 -9.59 4.32
C HIS A 66 2.92 -8.36 4.18
N ALA A 67 4.24 -8.52 4.28
CA ALA A 67 5.19 -7.44 4.02
C ALA A 67 5.13 -6.99 2.55
N PHE A 68 5.07 -7.93 1.60
CA PHE A 68 4.92 -7.60 0.19
C PHE A 68 3.65 -6.80 -0.10
N ASP A 69 2.50 -7.22 0.44
CA ASP A 69 1.23 -6.52 0.23
C ASP A 69 1.24 -5.14 0.92
N PHE A 70 1.76 -5.05 2.15
CA PHE A 70 1.83 -3.81 2.91
C PHE A 70 2.72 -2.75 2.25
N ARG A 71 3.83 -3.14 1.62
CA ARG A 71 4.70 -2.22 0.82
C ARG A 71 3.93 -1.44 -0.24
N GLN A 72 2.82 -2.00 -0.73
CA GLN A 72 1.99 -1.34 -1.75
C GLN A 72 1.03 -0.28 -1.15
N HIS A 73 0.89 -0.24 0.18
CA HIS A 73 -0.07 0.62 0.87
C HIS A 73 0.32 2.09 0.86
N THR A 74 -0.71 2.93 0.96
CA THR A 74 -0.51 4.35 1.28
C THR A 74 0.08 4.54 2.68
N HIS A 75 -0.19 3.64 3.62
CA HIS A 75 0.41 3.67 4.96
C HIS A 75 1.94 3.48 4.92
N SER A 76 2.45 2.43 4.25
CA SER A 76 3.89 2.22 4.07
C SER A 76 4.54 3.40 3.32
N LYS A 77 3.89 3.90 2.25
CA LYS A 77 4.36 5.10 1.50
C LYS A 77 4.43 6.38 2.35
N LYS A 78 3.65 6.45 3.44
CA LYS A 78 3.67 7.57 4.40
C LYS A 78 4.60 7.32 5.59
N GLY A 79 5.39 6.24 5.56
CA GLY A 79 6.38 5.92 6.58
C GLY A 79 5.82 5.20 7.80
N LEU A 80 4.57 4.71 7.77
CA LEU A 80 4.08 3.82 8.81
C LEU A 80 4.63 2.41 8.59
N ASP A 81 5.00 1.77 9.68
CA ASP A 81 5.48 0.38 9.69
C ASP A 81 4.53 -0.51 10.51
N CYS A 82 4.88 -1.79 10.63
CA CYS A 82 4.04 -2.84 11.19
C CYS A 82 3.64 -2.56 12.64
N ASP A 83 4.52 -1.95 13.42
CA ASP A 83 4.32 -1.61 14.84
C ASP A 83 3.24 -0.55 15.06
N ALA A 84 3.00 0.32 14.07
CA ALA A 84 1.94 1.34 14.17
C ALA A 84 0.56 0.69 14.41
N CYS A 85 0.34 -0.52 13.88
CA CYS A 85 -0.88 -1.29 14.08
C CYS A 85 -0.70 -2.40 15.12
N HIS A 86 0.40 -3.14 15.02
CA HIS A 86 0.63 -4.38 15.76
C HIS A 86 1.41 -4.21 17.07
N GLY A 87 1.93 -3.01 17.37
CA GLY A 87 2.84 -2.77 18.49
C GLY A 87 4.26 -3.27 18.21
N LYS A 88 5.17 -3.07 19.17
CA LYS A 88 6.60 -3.37 19.02
C LYS A 88 6.87 -4.86 18.77
N SER A 89 5.99 -5.73 19.22
CA SER A 89 6.00 -7.17 18.96
C SER A 89 7.30 -7.88 19.39
N ALA A 90 8.00 -7.34 20.40
CA ALA A 90 9.29 -7.86 20.85
C ALA A 90 9.21 -9.34 21.26
N ASN A 91 8.20 -9.69 22.08
CA ASN A 91 8.01 -11.08 22.49
C ASN A 91 7.67 -12.01 21.32
N HIS A 92 7.05 -11.49 20.26
CA HIS A 92 6.71 -12.26 19.06
C HIS A 92 7.96 -12.56 18.23
N LEU A 93 8.89 -11.60 18.12
CA LEU A 93 10.16 -11.77 17.43
C LEU A 93 11.08 -12.79 18.13
N ASP A 94 11.02 -12.86 19.45
CA ASP A 94 11.85 -13.77 20.25
C ASP A 94 11.25 -15.19 20.38
N ALA A 95 10.08 -15.44 19.79
CA ALA A 95 9.37 -16.71 19.91
C ALA A 95 9.66 -17.66 18.73
N ASN A 96 9.89 -18.94 19.04
CA ASN A 96 9.93 -20.01 18.04
C ASN A 96 8.51 -20.44 17.64
N GLY A 97 7.81 -19.61 16.85
CA GLY A 97 6.47 -19.89 16.32
C GLY A 97 5.30 -19.32 17.15
N ASN A 98 4.06 -19.70 16.75
CA ASN A 98 2.67 -19.41 17.19
C ASN A 98 2.32 -18.32 18.22
N ARG A 99 3.21 -17.39 18.54
CA ARG A 99 2.91 -16.23 19.36
C ARG A 99 2.35 -15.13 18.48
N PRO A 100 1.23 -14.48 18.82
CA PRO A 100 0.76 -13.31 18.07
C PRO A 100 1.62 -12.07 18.38
N PRO A 101 1.59 -11.05 17.50
CA PRO A 101 2.15 -9.73 17.82
C PRO A 101 1.39 -9.08 18.99
N ASP A 102 1.89 -7.96 19.52
CA ASP A 102 1.32 -7.30 20.71
C ASP A 102 -0.17 -6.95 20.52
N ARG A 103 -0.57 -6.66 19.27
CA ARG A 103 -1.96 -6.40 18.90
C ARG A 103 -2.33 -7.09 17.60
N VAL A 104 -3.47 -7.77 17.58
CA VAL A 104 -4.20 -8.14 16.37
C VAL A 104 -5.63 -7.62 16.53
N ALA A 105 -5.93 -6.48 15.93
CA ALA A 105 -7.21 -5.78 16.17
C ALA A 105 -8.40 -6.53 15.56
N GLY A 106 -9.25 -7.06 16.43
CA GLY A 106 -10.55 -7.59 16.05
C GLY A 106 -11.49 -6.47 15.58
N PRO A 107 -12.68 -6.82 15.04
CA PRO A 107 -13.61 -5.85 14.49
C PRO A 107 -13.96 -4.69 15.42
N ALA A 108 -14.20 -4.97 16.71
CA ALA A 108 -14.57 -3.95 17.69
C ALA A 108 -13.38 -3.10 18.15
N GLU A 109 -12.16 -3.62 18.02
CA GLU A 109 -10.92 -2.94 18.41
C GLU A 109 -10.35 -2.08 17.27
N GLN A 110 -10.73 -2.36 16.02
CA GLN A 110 -10.27 -1.62 14.83
C GLN A 110 -10.52 -0.10 14.89
N PRO A 111 -11.69 0.41 15.31
CA PRO A 111 -11.92 1.86 15.38
C PRO A 111 -10.91 2.61 16.27
N ALA A 112 -10.45 1.98 17.36
CA ALA A 112 -9.43 2.57 18.23
C ALA A 112 -8.06 2.65 17.54
N VAL A 113 -7.65 1.56 16.85
CA VAL A 113 -6.36 1.53 16.14
C VAL A 113 -6.35 2.50 14.96
N CYS A 114 -7.36 2.41 14.08
CA CYS A 114 -7.43 3.26 12.90
C CYS A 114 -7.65 4.73 13.29
N GLY A 115 -8.50 4.97 14.28
CA GLY A 115 -8.90 6.31 14.72
C GLY A 115 -7.84 7.07 15.51
N ALA A 116 -6.76 6.42 15.96
CA ALA A 116 -5.59 7.10 16.50
C ALA A 116 -4.98 8.10 15.50
N CYS A 117 -5.08 7.80 14.19
CA CYS A 117 -4.68 8.70 13.11
C CYS A 117 -5.86 9.22 12.28
N HIS A 118 -6.90 8.40 12.08
CA HIS A 118 -8.14 8.77 11.36
C HIS A 118 -9.21 9.33 12.30
N ALA A 119 -8.84 10.37 13.05
CA ALA A 119 -9.66 10.93 14.14
C ALA A 119 -11.01 11.51 13.66
N ALA A 120 -11.08 12.00 12.42
CA ALA A 120 -12.33 12.52 11.84
C ALA A 120 -13.29 11.39 11.41
N GLN A 121 -12.76 10.25 10.98
CA GLN A 121 -13.54 9.14 10.45
C GLN A 121 -14.06 8.22 11.57
N LYS A 122 -13.31 8.08 12.67
CA LYS A 122 -13.70 7.27 13.83
C LYS A 122 -15.11 7.61 14.34
N PRO A 123 -15.44 8.85 14.74
CA PRO A 123 -16.76 9.16 15.28
C PRO A 123 -17.88 8.95 14.24
N LEU A 124 -17.62 9.21 12.96
CA LEU A 124 -18.58 8.94 11.89
C LEU A 124 -18.90 7.44 11.79
N TYR A 125 -17.87 6.60 11.83
CA TYR A 125 -18.03 5.14 11.81
C TYR A 125 -18.77 4.63 13.03
N GLU A 126 -18.36 5.06 14.23
CA GLU A 126 -18.95 4.63 15.50
C GLU A 126 -20.43 5.04 15.61
N ALA A 127 -20.80 6.22 15.11
CA ALA A 127 -22.19 6.69 15.05
C ALA A 127 -23.01 5.96 13.98
N GLY A 128 -22.38 5.47 12.91
CA GLY A 128 -23.04 4.77 11.82
C GLY A 128 -23.55 3.39 12.20
N LYS A 129 -24.55 2.88 11.46
CA LYS A 129 -25.17 1.58 11.78
C LYS A 129 -24.18 0.43 11.79
N HIS A 130 -23.18 0.45 10.91
CA HIS A 130 -22.13 -0.57 10.89
C HIS A 130 -21.28 -0.55 12.17
N GLY A 131 -20.79 0.62 12.58
CA GLY A 131 -20.02 0.76 13.82
C GLY A 131 -20.84 0.36 15.04
N GLN A 132 -22.09 0.79 15.14
CA GLN A 132 -22.99 0.39 16.23
C GLN A 132 -23.13 -1.14 16.34
N LEU A 133 -23.30 -1.84 15.21
CA LEU A 133 -23.42 -3.31 15.20
C LEU A 133 -22.11 -4.00 15.60
N VAL A 134 -20.97 -3.49 15.12
CA VAL A 134 -19.64 -4.03 15.44
C VAL A 134 -19.30 -3.81 16.91
N LEU A 135 -19.51 -2.60 17.43
CA LEU A 135 -19.24 -2.24 18.83
C LEU A 135 -20.16 -2.98 19.80
N ALA A 136 -21.42 -3.21 19.43
CA ALA A 136 -22.37 -4.01 20.20
C ALA A 136 -22.09 -5.52 20.12
N ARG A 137 -21.08 -5.96 19.34
CA ARG A 137 -20.79 -7.38 19.07
C ARG A 137 -22.03 -8.15 18.61
N SER A 138 -22.83 -7.50 17.76
CA SER A 138 -24.09 -8.05 17.26
C SER A 138 -23.87 -9.36 16.50
N LYS A 139 -24.85 -10.27 16.57
CA LYS A 139 -24.91 -11.46 15.71
C LYS A 139 -25.09 -11.09 14.23
N THR A 140 -25.62 -9.90 13.94
CA THR A 140 -25.73 -9.38 12.58
C THR A 140 -24.35 -9.03 12.05
N ARG A 141 -23.94 -9.71 10.98
CA ARG A 141 -22.67 -9.45 10.31
C ARG A 141 -22.60 -7.99 9.87
N SER A 142 -21.54 -7.30 10.27
CA SER A 142 -21.31 -5.91 9.91
C SER A 142 -19.82 -5.64 9.69
N PRO A 143 -19.42 -4.83 8.68
CA PRO A 143 -18.01 -4.58 8.42
C PRO A 143 -17.41 -3.60 9.43
N ALA A 144 -16.22 -3.96 9.95
CA ALA A 144 -15.29 -3.03 10.56
C ALA A 144 -14.47 -2.27 9.49
N CYS A 145 -13.53 -1.42 9.92
CA CYS A 145 -12.69 -0.60 9.03
C CYS A 145 -12.07 -1.44 7.90
N THR A 146 -11.49 -2.59 8.26
CA THR A 146 -10.84 -3.52 7.31
C THR A 146 -11.82 -4.32 6.46
N GLY A 147 -13.09 -4.42 6.87
CA GLY A 147 -14.15 -5.03 6.08
C GLY A 147 -14.36 -4.33 4.74
N CYS A 148 -14.21 -2.99 4.73
CA CYS A 148 -14.20 -2.17 3.52
C CYS A 148 -12.79 -1.96 2.99
N HIS A 149 -11.87 -1.48 3.83
CA HIS A 149 -10.53 -1.06 3.37
C HIS A 149 -9.57 -2.22 3.10
N GLY A 150 -9.70 -3.36 3.77
CA GLY A 150 -8.66 -4.39 3.85
C GLY A 150 -7.64 -4.11 4.96
N SER A 151 -6.84 -5.11 5.34
CA SER A 151 -5.86 -5.00 6.43
C SER A 151 -4.44 -4.92 5.89
N HIS A 152 -3.95 -6.01 5.28
CA HIS A 152 -2.63 -6.11 4.65
C HIS A 152 -2.68 -5.90 3.14
N SER A 153 -3.88 -5.78 2.55
CA SER A 153 -4.08 -5.45 1.13
C SER A 153 -5.20 -4.40 1.00
N LEU A 154 -4.82 -3.13 0.94
CA LEU A 154 -5.76 -2.02 0.88
C LEU A 154 -6.50 -1.97 -0.46
N ARG A 155 -7.82 -1.89 -0.40
CA ARG A 155 -8.69 -1.77 -1.55
C ARG A 155 -8.66 -0.36 -2.10
N LYS A 156 -8.62 -0.27 -3.44
CA LYS A 156 -8.89 0.98 -4.15
C LYS A 156 -10.35 1.41 -3.94
N PRO A 157 -10.68 2.72 -4.04
CA PRO A 157 -12.04 3.22 -3.83
C PRO A 157 -13.13 2.45 -4.59
N ALA A 158 -12.93 2.12 -5.85
CA ALA A 158 -13.91 1.35 -6.63
C ALA A 158 -14.16 -0.05 -6.05
N ALA A 159 -13.11 -0.73 -5.56
CA ALA A 159 -13.23 -2.04 -4.93
C ALA A 159 -13.88 -1.96 -3.54
N MET A 160 -13.70 -0.84 -2.82
CA MET A 160 -14.43 -0.57 -1.58
C MET A 160 -15.92 -0.36 -1.84
N LEU A 161 -16.30 0.35 -2.91
CA LEU A 161 -17.72 0.50 -3.26
C LEU A 161 -18.37 -0.83 -3.62
N ALA A 162 -17.65 -1.71 -4.33
CA ALA A 162 -18.13 -3.05 -4.63
C ALA A 162 -18.36 -3.91 -3.37
N GLN A 163 -17.75 -3.56 -2.22
CA GLN A 163 -17.96 -4.24 -0.94
C GLN A 163 -19.41 -4.17 -0.49
N CYS A 164 -20.08 -3.03 -0.71
CA CYS A 164 -21.45 -2.80 -0.29
C CYS A 164 -22.38 -3.88 -0.86
N ASN A 165 -22.21 -4.19 -2.16
CA ASN A 165 -23.06 -5.13 -2.89
C ASN A 165 -22.95 -6.59 -2.41
N ARG A 166 -21.92 -6.93 -1.62
CA ARG A 166 -21.82 -8.27 -1.01
C ARG A 166 -22.82 -8.51 0.11
N CYS A 167 -23.33 -7.44 0.73
CA CYS A 167 -24.34 -7.51 1.79
C CYS A 167 -25.62 -6.77 1.41
N HIS A 168 -25.54 -5.78 0.53
CA HIS A 168 -26.66 -5.01 -0.01
C HIS A 168 -26.76 -5.24 -1.53
N PRO A 169 -27.16 -6.44 -1.99
CA PRO A 169 -27.24 -6.76 -3.41
C PRO A 169 -28.39 -6.03 -4.13
N THR A 170 -29.36 -5.50 -3.38
CA THR A 170 -30.52 -4.78 -3.89
C THR A 170 -30.62 -3.41 -3.23
N LEU A 171 -31.19 -2.46 -3.97
CA LEU A 171 -31.54 -1.16 -3.40
C LEU A 171 -32.79 -1.30 -2.52
N PRO A 172 -32.89 -0.51 -1.43
CA PRO A 172 -34.14 -0.37 -0.69
C PRO A 172 -35.27 0.11 -1.60
N GLU A 173 -36.51 -0.22 -1.27
CA GLU A 173 -37.69 0.19 -2.04
C GLU A 173 -37.80 1.71 -2.19
N ALA A 174 -37.39 2.47 -1.16
CA ALA A 174 -37.28 3.93 -1.21
C ALA A 174 -36.33 4.46 -2.32
N CYS A 175 -35.54 3.59 -2.92
CA CYS A 175 -34.60 3.87 -4.01
C CYS A 175 -34.94 3.10 -5.30
N ALA A 176 -36.11 2.45 -5.39
CA ALA A 176 -36.49 1.60 -6.52
C ALA A 176 -36.36 2.33 -7.88
N ASP A 177 -36.79 3.59 -7.95
CA ASP A 177 -36.74 4.41 -9.16
C ASP A 177 -35.32 4.81 -9.59
N LYS A 178 -34.32 4.57 -8.73
CA LYS A 178 -32.91 4.90 -8.98
C LYS A 178 -32.10 3.69 -9.46
N ALA A 179 -32.70 2.50 -9.53
CA ALA A 179 -32.05 1.23 -9.87
C ALA A 179 -31.51 1.15 -11.31
N ALA A 180 -31.98 1.99 -12.24
CA ALA A 180 -31.60 1.93 -13.67
C ALA A 180 -30.15 2.36 -13.98
N THR A 181 -29.40 2.88 -13.00
CA THR A 181 -28.03 3.38 -13.21
C THR A 181 -27.01 2.43 -12.59
N ALA A 182 -26.61 1.40 -13.34
CA ALA A 182 -25.65 0.38 -12.89
C ALA A 182 -24.35 1.00 -12.30
N PRO A 183 -23.85 0.53 -11.13
CA PRO A 183 -22.70 1.13 -10.43
C PRO A 183 -21.39 1.18 -11.25
N SER A 184 -21.29 0.32 -12.26
CA SER A 184 -20.12 0.10 -13.11
C SER A 184 -20.05 1.02 -14.33
N LYS A 185 -21.09 1.84 -14.62
CA LYS A 185 -21.05 2.85 -15.69
C LYS A 185 -20.71 4.24 -15.15
N PRO A 186 -20.07 5.13 -15.95
CA PRO A 186 -20.03 6.56 -15.65
C PRO A 186 -21.46 7.08 -15.45
N GLY A 187 -21.74 7.71 -14.31
CA GLY A 187 -23.10 8.16 -13.94
C GLY A 187 -23.97 7.12 -13.22
N GLY A 188 -23.44 5.92 -12.93
CA GLY A 188 -24.10 4.91 -12.08
C GLY A 188 -24.35 5.39 -10.65
N LEU A 189 -25.48 5.01 -10.03
CA LEU A 189 -25.74 5.28 -8.61
C LEU A 189 -24.65 4.61 -7.76
N ARG A 190 -23.95 5.42 -6.96
CA ARG A 190 -22.98 4.96 -5.97
C ARG A 190 -23.53 5.25 -4.60
N CYS A 191 -23.49 4.28 -3.70
CA CYS A 191 -23.96 4.46 -2.32
C CYS A 191 -23.30 5.70 -1.68
N ALA A 192 -21.98 5.84 -1.88
CA ALA A 192 -21.20 6.96 -1.38
C ALA A 192 -21.46 8.31 -2.10
N GLY A 193 -22.28 8.32 -3.15
CA GLY A 193 -22.74 9.55 -3.82
C GLY A 193 -23.87 10.24 -3.07
N CYS A 194 -24.69 9.47 -2.34
CA CYS A 194 -25.80 10.01 -1.53
C CYS A 194 -25.59 9.79 -0.03
N HIS A 195 -24.69 8.90 0.37
CA HIS A 195 -24.37 8.60 1.76
C HIS A 195 -22.91 8.94 2.06
N ASN A 196 -22.65 9.38 3.28
CA ASN A 196 -21.29 9.45 3.78
C ASN A 196 -20.72 8.02 3.91
N PRO A 197 -19.55 7.71 3.34
CA PRO A 197 -19.03 6.34 3.31
C PRO A 197 -18.60 5.80 4.69
N HIS A 198 -18.39 6.67 5.69
CA HIS A 198 -17.99 6.26 7.02
C HIS A 198 -19.17 6.21 8.01
N SER A 199 -20.21 7.05 7.88
CA SER A 199 -21.39 7.01 8.78
C SER A 199 -22.65 6.39 8.16
N LEU A 200 -22.72 6.28 6.83
CA LEU A 200 -23.91 5.91 6.05
C LEU A 200 -25.10 6.86 6.20
N THR A 201 -24.91 8.01 6.84
CA THR A 201 -25.92 9.08 6.86
C THR A 201 -26.02 9.70 5.48
N ARG A 202 -27.21 10.20 5.12
CA ARG A 202 -27.38 10.94 3.86
C ARG A 202 -26.49 12.19 3.87
N SER A 203 -25.85 12.45 2.74
CA SER A 203 -25.00 13.62 2.48
C SER A 203 -25.81 14.80 1.96
#